data_AF-J2ED53-F1
#
_entry.id   AF-J2ED53-F1
#
_cell.length_a   1.000
_cell.length_b   1.000
_cell.length_c   1.000
_cell.angle_alpha   90.00
_cell.angle_beta   90.00
_cell.angle_gamma   90.00
#
_symmetry.space_group_name_H-M   'P 1'
#
loop_
_entity.id
_entity.type
_entity.pdbx_description
1 polymer ?
#
loop_
_entity_poly.entity_id
_entity_poly.type
_entity_poly.pdbx_seq_one_letter_code
_entity_poly.pdbx_strand_id
1 'polypeptide(L)'
;MLNIEKALWYIEAELKSGLDLGCVARHCNISPFALARLFALSTGWPVMRYIRARRLSQAALALRRGVPDILQVALDAHPRYPRLQGL
;
A
#
# COMPACT_ATOMS: atom_id res chain seq x y z
N MET A 1 -9.08 20.07 -7.56
CA MET A 1 -8.24 20.09 -6.34
C MET A 1 -7.96 18.64 -5.95
N LEU A 2 -6.69 18.30 -5.65
CA LEU A 2 -6.39 16.97 -5.10
C LEU A 2 -7.04 16.87 -3.72
N ASN A 3 -7.95 15.91 -3.52
CA ASN A 3 -8.39 15.56 -2.18
C ASN A 3 -7.47 14.45 -1.65
N ILE A 4 -6.76 14.72 -0.55
CA ILE A 4 -5.89 13.72 0.10
C ILE A 4 -6.70 12.50 0.54
N GLU A 5 -7.98 12.67 0.87
CA GLU A 5 -8.91 11.60 1.22
C GLU A 5 -9.10 10.62 0.05
N LYS A 6 -9.11 11.12 -1.20
CA LYS A 6 -9.19 10.26 -2.39
C LYS A 6 -7.95 9.38 -2.51
N ALA A 7 -6.76 9.95 -2.25
CA ALA A 7 -5.51 9.20 -2.28
C ALA A 7 -5.47 8.14 -1.17
N LEU A 8 -5.87 8.51 0.05
CA LEU A 8 -5.96 7.59 1.19
C LEU A 8 -6.95 6.46 0.93
N TRP A 9 -8.15 6.78 0.45
CA TRP A 9 -9.17 5.79 0.11
C TRP A 9 -8.66 4.80 -0.94
N TYR A 10 -8.03 5.28 -2.00
CA TYR A 10 -7.47 4.41 -3.04
C TYR A 10 -6.35 3.51 -2.51
N ILE A 11 -5.45 4.05 -1.67
CA ILE A 11 -4.42 3.25 -1.02
C ILE A 11 -5.04 2.13 -0.20
N GLU A 12 -6.02 2.44 0.65
CA GLU A 12 -6.67 1.44 1.53
C GLU A 12 -7.42 0.35 0.74
N ALA A 13 -8.06 0.72 -0.36
CA ALA A 13 -8.75 -0.22 -1.24
C ALA A 13 -7.80 -1.20 -1.96
N GLU A 14 -6.61 -0.72 -2.35
CA GLU A 14 -5.65 -1.45 -3.18
C GLU A 14 -4.41 -1.94 -2.40
N LEU A 15 -4.51 -2.11 -1.08
CA LEU A 15 -3.36 -2.49 -0.22
C LEU A 15 -2.73 -3.85 -0.58
N LYS A 16 -3.53 -4.79 -1.08
CA LYS A 16 -3.12 -6.16 -1.41
C LYS A 16 -2.48 -6.29 -2.80
N SER A 17 -2.73 -5.33 -3.69
CA SER A 17 -2.10 -5.31 -5.02
C SER A 17 -0.71 -4.69 -4.90
N GLY A 18 0.13 -4.84 -5.94
CA GLY A 18 1.48 -4.29 -6.04
C GLY A 18 1.50 -2.77 -6.17
N LEU A 19 0.84 -2.05 -5.25
CA LEU A 19 0.68 -0.61 -5.24
C LEU A 19 2.04 0.10 -5.16
N ASP A 20 2.26 1.02 -6.09
CA ASP A 20 3.38 1.95 -6.11
C ASP A 20 2.89 3.40 -6.17
N LEU A 21 3.82 4.35 -6.06
CA LEU A 21 3.53 5.78 -6.12
C LEU A 21 2.89 6.20 -7.46
N GLY A 22 3.27 5.57 -8.56
CA GLY A 22 2.77 5.87 -9.90
C GLY A 22 1.30 5.47 -10.07
N CYS A 23 0.91 4.32 -9.52
CA CYS A 23 -0.48 3.86 -9.49
C CYS A 23 -1.39 4.86 -8.76
N VAL A 24 -0.98 5.33 -7.58
CA VAL A 24 -1.75 6.31 -6.80
C VAL A 24 -1.81 7.65 -7.53
N ALA A 25 -0.69 8.11 -8.10
CA ALA A 25 -0.61 9.36 -8.84
C ALA A 25 -1.53 9.36 -10.08
N ARG A 26 -1.55 8.25 -10.81
CA ARG A 26 -2.43 8.04 -11.96
C ARG A 26 -3.91 8.08 -11.56
N HIS A 27 -4.28 7.40 -10.47
CA HIS A 27 -5.66 7.42 -9.96
C HIS A 27 -6.11 8.83 -9.50
N CYS A 28 -5.17 9.60 -8.96
CA CYS A 28 -5.41 10.98 -8.54
C CYS A 28 -5.28 12.02 -9.65
N ASN A 29 -4.90 11.61 -10.88
CA ASN A 29 -4.66 12.46 -12.04
C ASN A 29 -3.66 13.61 -11.78
N ILE A 30 -2.58 13.30 -11.06
CA ILE A 30 -1.49 14.25 -10.75
C ILE A 30 -0.13 13.59 -10.94
N SER A 31 0.93 14.41 -10.98
CA SER A 31 2.29 13.87 -11.08
C SER A 31 2.68 13.13 -9.79
N PRO A 32 3.52 12.07 -9.87
CA PRO A 32 4.06 11.38 -8.71
C PRO A 32 4.79 12.31 -7.73
N PHE A 33 5.47 13.34 -8.25
CA PHE A 33 6.14 14.35 -7.44
C PHE A 33 5.15 15.22 -6.65
N ALA A 34 4.09 15.71 -7.32
CA ALA A 34 3.05 16.49 -6.65
C ALA A 34 2.33 15.66 -5.59
N LEU A 35 2.04 14.39 -5.88
CA LEU A 35 1.45 13.47 -4.92
C LEU A 35 2.37 13.27 -3.70
N ALA A 36 3.65 12.95 -3.93
CA ALA A 36 4.59 12.73 -2.85
C ALA A 36 4.70 13.95 -1.93
N ARG A 37 4.76 15.15 -2.51
CA ARG A 37 4.80 16.42 -1.75
C ARG A 37 3.52 16.66 -0.98
N LEU A 38 2.35 16.63 -1.64
CA LEU A 38 1.07 16.93 -1.01
C LEU A 38 0.73 15.91 0.08
N PHE A 39 0.99 14.62 -0.18
CA PHE A 39 0.73 13.57 0.79
C PHE A 39 1.60 13.71 2.04
N ALA A 40 2.89 14.01 1.88
CA ALA A 40 3.78 14.25 3.02
C ALA A 40 3.38 15.49 3.81
N LEU A 41 2.96 16.57 3.13
CA LEU A 41 2.47 17.79 3.79
C LEU A 41 1.17 17.56 4.56
N SER A 42 0.25 16.77 4.01
CA SER A 42 -1.05 16.53 4.63
C SER A 42 -1.03 15.45 5.72
N THR A 43 -0.21 14.42 5.58
CA THR A 43 -0.21 13.27 6.50
C THR A 43 1.00 13.24 7.43
N GLY A 44 2.08 13.93 7.09
CA GLY A 44 3.39 13.82 7.75
C GLY A 44 4.22 12.61 7.32
N TRP A 45 3.72 11.78 6.39
CA TRP A 45 4.35 10.52 6.01
C TRP A 45 4.64 10.45 4.51
N PRO A 46 5.79 9.89 4.10
CA PRO A 46 5.98 9.51 2.70
C PRO A 46 4.96 8.44 2.28
N VAL A 47 4.40 8.57 1.07
CA VAL A 47 3.36 7.67 0.52
C VAL A 47 3.75 6.20 0.66
N MET A 48 4.96 5.83 0.23
CA MET A 48 5.42 4.43 0.27
C MET A 48 5.64 3.92 1.70
N ARG A 49 6.00 4.82 2.65
CA ARG A 49 6.13 4.46 4.07
C ARG A 49 4.75 4.17 4.67
N TYR A 50 3.76 4.99 4.33
CA TYR A 50 2.37 4.78 4.73
C TYR A 50 1.84 3.44 4.19
N ILE A 51 1.98 3.17 2.89
CA ILE A 51 1.53 1.90 2.28
C ILE A 51 2.14 0.68 2.98
N ARG A 52 3.46 0.69 3.24
CA ARG A 52 4.14 -0.40 3.96
C ARG A 52 3.60 -0.60 5.37
N ALA A 53 3.41 0.48 6.12
CA ALA A 53 2.88 0.42 7.48
C ALA A 53 1.45 -0.17 7.51
N ARG A 54 0.62 0.20 6.53
CA ARG A 54 -0.74 -0.32 6.37
C ARG A 54 -0.74 -1.80 5.99
N ARG A 55 0.14 -2.24 5.09
CA ARG A 55 0.32 -3.68 4.80
C ARG A 55 0.71 -4.48 6.02
N LEU A 56 1.66 -3.99 6.83
CA LEU A 56 2.05 -4.64 8.08
C LEU A 56 0.91 -4.71 9.09
N SER A 57 0.09 -3.65 9.16
CA SER A 57 -1.08 -3.62 10.05
C SER A 57 -2.14 -4.65 9.61
N GLN A 58 -2.39 -4.80 8.31
CA GLN A 58 -3.28 -5.82 7.75
C GLN A 58 -2.74 -7.24 7.99
N ALA A 59 -1.44 -7.45 7.78
CA ALA A 59 -0.75 -8.69 8.09
C ALA A 59 -0.89 -9.08 9.56
N ALA A 60 -0.67 -8.16 10.50
CA ALA A 60 -0.84 -8.40 11.93
C ALA A 60 -2.30 -8.74 12.30
N LEU A 61 -3.27 -8.05 11.68
CA LEU A 61 -4.70 -8.36 11.84
C LEU A 61 -5.05 -9.77 11.33
N ALA A 62 -4.46 -10.20 10.20
CA ALA A 62 -4.64 -11.53 9.65
C ALA A 62 -4.08 -12.60 10.60
N LEU A 63 -2.86 -12.42 11.13
CA LEU A 63 -2.26 -13.32 12.12
C LEU A 63 -3.12 -13.45 13.37
N ARG A 64 -3.62 -12.32 13.91
CA ARG A 64 -4.50 -12.33 15.09
C ARG A 64 -5.81 -13.08 14.86
N ARG A 65 -6.31 -13.11 13.62
CA ARG A 65 -7.55 -13.82 13.25
C ARG A 65 -7.35 -15.31 13.01
N GLY A 66 -6.16 -15.85 13.24
CA GLY A 66 -5.89 -17.29 13.16
C GLY A 66 -5.57 -17.79 11.75
N VAL A 67 -5.02 -16.94 10.88
CA VAL A 67 -4.50 -17.40 9.59
C VAL A 67 -3.37 -18.40 9.84
N PRO A 68 -3.42 -19.61 9.25
CA PRO A 68 -2.58 -20.74 9.67
C PRO A 68 -1.14 -20.68 9.15
N ASP A 69 -0.78 -19.72 8.30
CA ASP A 69 0.55 -19.70 7.67
C ASP A 69 1.18 -18.30 7.63
N ILE A 70 2.19 -18.11 8.48
CA ILE A 70 3.00 -16.89 8.56
C ILE A 70 3.73 -16.56 7.25
N LEU A 71 3.93 -17.57 6.38
CA LEU A 71 4.53 -17.39 5.05
C LEU A 71 3.62 -16.60 4.11
N GLN A 72 2.32 -16.90 4.08
CA GLN A 72 1.34 -16.16 3.26
C GLN A 72 1.26 -14.70 3.68
N VAL A 73 1.29 -14.44 4.98
CA VAL A 73 1.28 -13.08 5.54
C VAL A 73 2.53 -12.28 5.13
N ALA A 74 3.70 -12.93 5.10
CA ALA A 74 4.93 -12.29 4.65
C ALA A 74 4.89 -11.94 3.14
N LEU A 75 4.33 -12.81 2.31
CA LEU A 75 4.16 -12.59 0.87
C LEU A 75 3.19 -11.44 0.57
N ASP A 76 2.06 -11.37 1.28
CA ASP A 76 1.09 -10.29 1.14
C ASP A 76 1.66 -8.93 1.61
N ALA A 77 2.50 -8.92 2.65
CA ALA A 77 3.12 -7.70 3.15
C ALA A 77 4.19 -7.13 2.20
N HIS A 78 4.85 -7.99 1.42
CA HIS A 78 5.91 -7.62 0.49
C HIS A 78 5.73 -8.27 -0.89
N PRO A 79 4.84 -7.74 -1.76
CA PRO A 79 4.52 -8.33 -3.06
C PRO A 79 5.63 -8.20 -4.14
N ARG A 80 6.91 -8.23 -3.76
CA ARG A 80 8.04 -8.17 -4.71
C ARG A 80 8.52 -9.53 -5.21
N TYR A 81 7.87 -10.63 -4.87
CA TYR A 81 8.19 -11.94 -5.45
C TYR A 81 7.15 -12.33 -6.51
N PRO A 82 7.57 -12.63 -7.75
CA PRO A 82 6.71 -13.36 -8.67
C PRO A 82 6.34 -14.68 -7.99
N ARG A 83 5.07 -15.07 -8.10
CA ARG A 83 4.58 -16.34 -7.55
C ARG A 83 5.52 -17.47 -7.99
N LEU A 84 6.23 -18.09 -7.05
CA LEU A 84 6.91 -19.37 -7.28
C LEU A 84 5.84 -20.46 -7.34
N GLN A 85 5.04 -20.45 -8.40
CA GLN A 85 4.21 -21.57 -8.81
C GLN A 85 4.98 -22.29 -9.92
N GLY A 86 5.72 -23.33 -9.53
CA GLY A 86 6.39 -24.22 -10.49
C GLY A 86 7.74 -24.73 -9.99
N LEU A 87 7.72 -25.61 -8.99
CA LEU A 87 8.56 -26.81 -8.91
C LEU A 87 7.75 -27.89 -8.20
#